data_AF-A0A382XAH5-F1
#
_entry.id   AF-A0A382XAH5-F1
#
_cell.length_a   1.000
_cell.length_b   1.000
_cell.length_c   1.000
_cell.angle_alpha   90.00
_cell.angle_beta   90.00
_cell.angle_gamma   90.00
#
_symmetry.space_group_name_H-M   'P 1'
#
loop_
_entity.id
_entity.type
_entity.pdbx_description
1 polymer ?
#
loop_
_entity_poly.entity_id
_entity_poly.type
_entity_poly.pdbx_seq_one_letter_code
_entity_poly.pdbx_strand_id
1 'polypeptide(L)'
;MLYVNLVLPDFWRSGPKTGIVATAVLGNLLLSRGVLELGGTELFGGNALLVGLLPYLLPVAFSAMVVMITVGPRMSAVAALMTSTFHSAMQDTGVESLVVSLGASLMGAFFCRDVRLRGSALKAGTMAGLVAAALAVAMGFLTGSGPAPILNHGVAALLTGLVTGGLVLGALPVFERVFKVATDVTLFELTDFNHALLRRMQLEAPGTYHHSLMVANLSENAAAAVGANPLVCRACSLFHDIGKMKQPEYFTENQTDPSNPHSRRKPAMSAL
;
A
#
# COMPACT_ATOMS: atom_id res chain seq x y z
N MET A 1 -15.91 -6.67 -14.63
CA MET A 1 -16.35 -5.40 -15.25
C MET A 1 -17.64 -4.86 -14.63
N LEU A 2 -18.74 -5.62 -14.60
CA LEU A 2 -20.04 -5.15 -14.05
C LEU A 2 -19.96 -4.66 -12.58
N TYR A 3 -19.33 -5.43 -11.67
CA TYR A 3 -19.18 -5.04 -10.26
C TYR A 3 -18.42 -3.72 -10.08
N VAL A 4 -17.31 -3.52 -10.79
CA VAL A 4 -16.49 -2.30 -10.70
C VAL A 4 -17.27 -1.09 -11.20
N ASN A 5 -18.02 -1.24 -12.30
CA ASN A 5 -18.83 -0.14 -12.84
C ASN A 5 -19.98 0.27 -11.92
N LEU A 6 -20.56 -0.68 -11.18
CA LEU A 6 -21.67 -0.41 -10.25
C LEU A 6 -21.19 0.16 -8.91
N VAL A 7 -20.03 -0.29 -8.41
CA VAL A 7 -19.58 0.02 -7.04
C VAL A 7 -18.50 1.11 -7.00
N LEU A 8 -17.75 1.29 -8.09
CA LEU A 8 -16.66 2.25 -8.22
C LEU A 8 -16.66 2.90 -9.63
N PRO A 9 -17.70 3.69 -9.98
CA PRO A 9 -17.84 4.27 -11.32
C PRO A 9 -16.65 5.15 -11.73
N ASP A 10 -16.02 5.82 -10.77
CA ASP A 10 -14.86 6.69 -11.02
C ASP A 10 -13.52 5.93 -11.12
N PHE A 11 -13.50 4.62 -10.83
CA PHE A 11 -12.26 3.84 -10.88
C PHE A 11 -11.62 3.91 -12.26
N TRP A 12 -12.41 3.65 -13.33
CA TRP A 12 -11.92 3.68 -14.71
C TRP A 12 -11.52 5.07 -15.21
N ARG A 13 -11.98 6.13 -14.53
CA ARG A 13 -11.61 7.51 -14.84
C ARG A 13 -10.29 7.91 -14.18
N SER A 14 -9.85 7.17 -13.16
CA SER A 14 -8.62 7.44 -12.42
C SER A 14 -7.44 6.63 -12.97
N GLY A 15 -6.67 7.26 -13.86
CA GLY A 15 -5.45 6.68 -14.45
C GLY A 15 -4.49 6.08 -13.41
N PRO A 16 -4.18 6.77 -12.28
CA PRO A 16 -3.34 6.20 -11.23
C PRO A 16 -3.91 4.92 -10.62
N LYS A 17 -5.21 4.89 -10.25
CA LYS A 17 -5.82 3.71 -9.60
C LYS A 17 -5.86 2.51 -10.53
N THR A 18 -6.24 2.71 -11.80
CA THR A 18 -6.23 1.62 -12.79
C THR A 18 -4.82 1.12 -13.08
N GLY A 19 -3.86 2.03 -13.20
CA GLY A 19 -2.46 1.70 -13.44
C GLY A 19 -1.85 0.90 -12.30
N ILE A 20 -2.11 1.28 -11.05
CA ILE A 20 -1.64 0.55 -9.87
C ILE A 20 -2.18 -0.88 -9.85
N VAL A 21 -3.50 -1.06 -10.02
CA VAL A 21 -4.11 -2.40 -10.01
C VAL A 21 -3.54 -3.26 -11.14
N ALA A 22 -3.45 -2.72 -12.36
CA ALA A 22 -2.92 -3.46 -13.49
C ALA A 22 -1.45 -3.87 -13.27
N THR A 23 -0.59 -2.93 -12.85
CA THR A 23 0.83 -3.21 -12.60
C THR A 23 1.03 -4.17 -11.43
N ALA A 24 0.26 -4.05 -10.35
CA ALA A 24 0.35 -4.95 -9.21
C ALA A 24 -0.08 -6.38 -9.57
N VAL A 25 -1.19 -6.53 -10.30
CA VAL A 25 -1.68 -7.86 -10.74
C VAL A 25 -0.72 -8.48 -11.75
N LEU A 26 -0.37 -7.78 -12.83
CA LEU A 26 0.51 -8.31 -13.87
C LEU A 26 1.93 -8.58 -13.32
N GLY A 27 2.46 -7.67 -12.51
CA GLY A 27 3.76 -7.86 -11.86
C GLY A 27 3.78 -9.08 -10.94
N ASN A 28 2.71 -9.32 -10.17
CA ASN A 28 2.59 -10.51 -9.32
C ASN A 28 2.55 -11.81 -10.14
N LEU A 29 1.79 -11.81 -11.24
CA LEU A 29 1.69 -12.97 -12.12
C LEU A 29 3.01 -13.26 -12.83
N LEU A 30 3.73 -12.24 -13.29
CA LEU A 30 5.06 -12.38 -13.87
C LEU A 30 6.06 -12.91 -12.84
N LEU A 31 6.04 -12.38 -11.61
CA LEU A 31 6.88 -12.86 -10.52
C LEU A 31 6.57 -14.33 -10.19
N SER A 32 5.29 -14.68 -10.10
CA SER A 32 4.86 -16.06 -9.89
C SER A 32 5.31 -16.98 -11.03
N ARG A 33 5.24 -16.52 -12.28
CA ARG A 33 5.69 -17.31 -13.43
C ARG A 33 7.20 -17.53 -13.36
N GLY A 34 7.97 -16.48 -13.05
CA GLY A 34 9.42 -16.57 -12.90
C GLY A 34 9.85 -17.58 -11.83
N VAL A 35 9.14 -17.66 -10.71
CA VAL A 35 9.40 -18.67 -9.67
C VAL A 35 9.12 -20.08 -10.19
N LEU A 36 8.00 -20.31 -10.90
CA LEU A 36 7.69 -21.63 -11.46
C LEU A 36 8.72 -22.08 -12.52
N GLU A 37 9.23 -21.16 -13.34
CA GLU A 37 10.27 -21.45 -14.35
C GLU A 37 11.59 -21.92 -13.72
N LEU A 38 11.83 -21.65 -12.43
CA LEU A 38 12.99 -22.20 -11.73
C LEU A 38 13.01 -23.73 -11.79
N GLY A 39 11.85 -24.39 -11.81
CA GLY A 39 11.75 -25.85 -11.92
C GLY A 39 12.38 -26.43 -13.19
N GLY A 40 12.55 -25.63 -14.25
CA GLY A 40 13.24 -26.03 -15.49
C GLY A 40 14.75 -25.86 -15.44
N THR A 41 15.31 -25.28 -14.38
CA THR A 41 16.76 -25.07 -14.22
C THR A 41 17.46 -26.29 -13.63
N GLU A 42 18.76 -26.45 -13.86
CA GLU A 42 19.54 -27.57 -13.29
C GLU A 42 19.52 -27.58 -11.76
N LEU A 43 19.50 -26.40 -11.12
CA LEU A 43 19.52 -26.26 -9.66
C LEU A 43 18.25 -26.81 -9.00
N PHE A 44 17.08 -26.44 -9.50
CA PHE A 44 15.79 -26.85 -8.94
C PHE A 44 15.27 -28.14 -9.58
N GLY A 45 15.34 -28.26 -10.90
CA GLY A 45 14.83 -29.41 -11.65
C GLY A 45 15.53 -30.74 -11.33
N GLY A 46 16.79 -30.68 -10.88
CA GLY A 46 17.52 -31.87 -10.42
C GLY A 46 17.10 -32.39 -9.04
N ASN A 47 16.30 -31.63 -8.27
CA ASN A 47 15.93 -31.98 -6.89
C ASN A 47 14.41 -31.99 -6.69
N ALA A 48 13.84 -33.20 -6.54
CA ALA A 48 12.40 -33.41 -6.38
C ALA A 48 11.78 -32.63 -5.20
N LEU A 49 12.54 -32.41 -4.11
CA LEU A 49 12.08 -31.58 -2.99
C LEU A 49 11.93 -30.13 -3.43
N LEU A 50 12.93 -29.57 -4.11
CA LEU A 50 12.90 -28.18 -4.55
C LEU A 50 11.79 -27.92 -5.56
N VAL A 51 11.57 -28.83 -6.51
CA VAL A 51 10.45 -28.77 -7.45
C VAL A 51 9.11 -28.79 -6.71
N GLY A 52 8.94 -29.69 -5.72
CA GLY A 52 7.71 -29.79 -4.93
C GLY A 52 7.41 -28.55 -4.08
N LEU A 53 8.42 -27.75 -3.73
CA LEU A 53 8.25 -26.50 -2.98
C LEU A 53 7.79 -25.33 -3.84
N LEU A 54 8.09 -25.30 -5.15
CA LEU A 54 7.84 -24.15 -6.02
C LEU A 54 6.40 -23.60 -5.96
N PRO A 55 5.33 -24.44 -5.96
CA PRO A 55 3.95 -23.99 -5.77
C PRO A 55 3.71 -23.13 -4.53
N TYR A 56 4.45 -23.37 -3.45
CA TYR A 56 4.29 -22.71 -2.16
C TYR A 56 5.27 -21.54 -1.97
N LEU A 57 6.17 -21.32 -2.93
CA LEU A 57 7.12 -20.20 -2.95
C LEU A 57 6.57 -18.95 -3.65
N LEU A 58 5.30 -19.00 -4.07
CA LEU A 58 4.70 -17.97 -4.90
C LEU A 58 4.11 -16.85 -4.05
N PRO A 59 4.44 -15.57 -4.31
CA PRO A 59 4.03 -14.44 -3.47
C PRO A 59 2.59 -13.99 -3.75
N VAL A 60 1.64 -14.93 -3.67
CA VAL A 60 0.25 -14.79 -4.12
C VAL A 60 -0.46 -13.58 -3.53
N ALA A 61 -0.17 -13.22 -2.27
CA ALA A 61 -0.79 -12.08 -1.59
C ALA A 61 -0.25 -10.70 -2.01
N PHE A 62 0.85 -10.64 -2.77
CA PHE A 62 1.55 -9.39 -3.11
C PHE A 62 0.62 -8.36 -3.76
N SER A 63 -0.10 -8.75 -4.81
CA SER A 63 -0.97 -7.82 -5.55
C SER A 63 -2.08 -7.26 -4.64
N ALA A 64 -2.72 -8.13 -3.85
CA ALA A 64 -3.84 -7.78 -3.00
C ALA A 64 -3.41 -6.81 -1.89
N MET A 65 -2.23 -7.03 -1.31
CA MET A 65 -1.64 -6.16 -0.29
C MET A 65 -1.27 -4.78 -0.86
N VAL A 66 -0.60 -4.72 -2.01
CA VAL A 66 -0.29 -3.44 -2.67
C VAL A 66 -1.55 -2.67 -2.99
N VAL A 67 -2.55 -3.33 -3.59
CA VAL A 67 -3.82 -2.70 -3.97
C VAL A 67 -4.63 -2.27 -2.73
N MET A 68 -4.57 -3.03 -1.62
CA MET A 68 -5.22 -2.61 -0.36
C MET A 68 -4.68 -1.28 0.12
N ILE A 69 -3.35 -1.15 0.19
CA ILE A 69 -2.68 0.03 0.76
C ILE A 69 -2.86 1.27 -0.12
N THR A 70 -2.95 1.10 -1.44
CA THR A 70 -2.90 2.21 -2.40
C THR A 70 -4.25 2.59 -3.00
N VAL A 71 -5.14 1.62 -3.22
CA VAL A 71 -6.43 1.82 -3.92
C VAL A 71 -7.62 1.54 -3.01
N GLY A 72 -7.49 0.55 -2.13
CA GLY A 72 -8.46 0.24 -1.09
C GLY A 72 -9.10 -1.15 -1.19
N PRO A 73 -10.00 -1.47 -0.23
CA PRO A 73 -10.43 -2.85 0.05
C PRO A 73 -11.21 -3.51 -1.09
N ARG A 74 -12.07 -2.75 -1.79
CA ARG A 74 -12.92 -3.30 -2.86
C ARG A 74 -12.09 -3.80 -4.04
N MET A 75 -11.11 -3.01 -4.49
CA MET A 75 -10.21 -3.41 -5.58
C MET A 75 -9.19 -4.45 -5.12
N SER A 76 -8.78 -4.43 -3.84
CA SER A 76 -7.91 -5.45 -3.27
C SER A 76 -8.55 -6.84 -3.32
N ALA A 77 -9.83 -6.96 -2.98
CA ALA A 77 -10.56 -8.22 -3.08
C ALA A 77 -10.67 -8.74 -4.53
N VAL A 78 -10.91 -7.83 -5.50
CA VAL A 78 -10.91 -8.18 -6.93
C VAL A 78 -9.52 -8.62 -7.38
N ALA A 79 -8.46 -7.90 -6.98
CA ALA A 79 -7.08 -8.26 -7.29
C ALA A 79 -6.71 -9.65 -6.72
N ALA A 80 -7.08 -9.92 -5.46
CA ALA A 80 -6.90 -11.21 -4.82
C ALA A 80 -7.55 -12.34 -5.65
N LEU A 81 -8.84 -12.19 -5.99
CA LEU A 81 -9.56 -13.18 -6.79
C LEU A 81 -8.92 -13.38 -8.16
N MET A 82 -8.55 -12.31 -8.84
CA MET A 82 -7.88 -12.38 -10.14
C MET A 82 -6.55 -13.11 -10.03
N THR A 83 -5.65 -12.68 -9.15
CA THR A 83 -4.32 -13.31 -9.04
C THR A 83 -4.44 -14.75 -8.61
N SER A 84 -5.30 -15.10 -7.64
CA SER A 84 -5.50 -16.49 -7.21
C SER A 84 -6.04 -17.40 -8.31
N THR A 85 -6.95 -16.90 -9.15
CA THR A 85 -7.49 -17.68 -10.27
C THR A 85 -6.42 -17.97 -11.32
N PHE A 86 -5.67 -16.96 -11.74
CA PHE A 86 -4.56 -17.14 -12.69
C PHE A 86 -3.45 -17.99 -12.09
N HIS A 87 -3.20 -17.87 -10.80
CA HIS A 87 -2.21 -18.66 -10.09
C HIS A 87 -2.52 -20.16 -10.12
N SER A 88 -3.77 -20.51 -9.82
CA SER A 88 -4.26 -21.88 -9.89
C SER A 88 -4.13 -22.44 -11.31
N ALA A 89 -4.52 -21.64 -12.32
CA ALA A 89 -4.42 -22.01 -13.72
C ALA A 89 -2.97 -22.21 -14.19
N MET A 90 -2.02 -21.40 -13.70
CA MET A 90 -0.60 -21.51 -14.05
C MET A 90 0.05 -22.80 -13.55
N GLN A 91 -0.46 -23.34 -12.44
CA GLN A 91 0.04 -24.59 -11.86
C GLN A 91 -0.68 -25.82 -12.43
N ASP A 92 -1.67 -25.65 -13.31
CA ASP A 92 -2.59 -26.71 -13.74
C ASP A 92 -3.24 -27.45 -12.55
N THR A 93 -3.49 -26.70 -11.46
CA THR A 93 -4.08 -27.22 -10.23
C THR A 93 -5.51 -26.70 -10.08
N GLY A 94 -6.37 -27.57 -9.57
CA GLY A 94 -7.79 -27.29 -9.35
C GLY A 94 -8.05 -26.42 -8.12
N VAL A 95 -9.08 -26.78 -7.34
CA VAL A 95 -9.59 -25.97 -6.23
C VAL A 95 -8.55 -25.75 -5.10
N GLU A 96 -7.57 -26.64 -4.95
CA GLU A 96 -6.59 -26.60 -3.86
C GLU A 96 -5.73 -25.33 -3.87
N SER A 97 -5.06 -25.04 -4.99
CA SER A 97 -4.22 -23.84 -5.13
C SER A 97 -5.05 -22.56 -5.08
N LEU A 98 -6.27 -22.59 -5.64
CA LEU A 98 -7.20 -21.47 -5.55
C LEU A 98 -7.55 -21.14 -4.09
N VAL A 99 -7.89 -22.14 -3.27
CA VAL A 99 -8.26 -21.93 -1.86
C VAL A 99 -7.07 -21.39 -1.06
N VAL A 100 -5.89 -22.00 -1.19
CA VAL A 100 -4.68 -21.56 -0.48
C VAL A 100 -4.32 -20.13 -0.87
N SER A 101 -4.26 -19.85 -2.18
CA SER A 101 -3.84 -18.54 -2.67
C SER A 101 -4.86 -17.44 -2.38
N LEU A 102 -6.16 -17.73 -2.49
CA LEU A 102 -7.22 -16.76 -2.18
C LEU A 102 -7.27 -16.46 -0.69
N GLY A 103 -7.20 -17.50 0.16
CA GLY A 103 -7.17 -17.34 1.62
C GLY A 103 -5.99 -16.49 2.08
N ALA A 104 -4.79 -16.78 1.57
CA ALA A 104 -3.59 -16.00 1.85
C ALA A 104 -3.72 -14.54 1.38
N SER A 105 -4.22 -14.32 0.17
CA SER A 105 -4.36 -12.97 -0.42
C SER A 105 -5.38 -12.12 0.33
N LEU A 106 -6.54 -12.69 0.68
CA LEU A 106 -7.55 -11.99 1.49
C LEU A 106 -7.05 -11.70 2.90
N MET A 107 -6.29 -12.61 3.51
CA MET A 107 -5.71 -12.39 4.83
C MET A 107 -4.66 -11.29 4.83
N GLY A 108 -3.74 -11.31 3.85
CA GLY A 108 -2.74 -10.26 3.67
C GLY A 108 -3.41 -8.90 3.45
N ALA A 109 -4.42 -8.86 2.57
CA ALA A 109 -5.22 -7.67 2.34
C ALA A 109 -5.91 -7.17 3.63
N PHE A 110 -6.55 -8.05 4.40
CA PHE A 110 -7.23 -7.69 5.65
C PHE A 110 -6.28 -7.01 6.64
N PHE A 111 -5.10 -7.58 6.88
CA PHE A 111 -4.11 -6.98 7.79
C PHE A 111 -3.43 -5.73 7.21
N CYS A 112 -3.54 -5.48 5.90
CA CYS A 112 -3.08 -4.26 5.24
C CYS A 112 -4.06 -3.09 5.33
N ARG A 113 -5.32 -3.30 5.71
CA ARG A 113 -6.38 -2.28 5.67
C ARG A 113 -6.05 -1.02 6.48
N ASP A 114 -5.43 -1.22 7.64
CA ASP A 114 -5.19 -0.16 8.63
C ASP A 114 -3.68 0.11 8.81
N VAL A 115 -2.88 -0.13 7.76
CA VAL A 115 -1.43 0.06 7.78
C VAL A 115 -1.06 1.53 7.75
N ARG A 116 -0.47 2.01 8.85
CA ARG A 116 0.07 3.37 8.98
C ARG A 116 1.60 3.43 9.05
N LEU A 117 2.24 2.30 9.38
CA LEU A 117 3.69 2.18 9.49
C LEU A 117 4.21 1.22 8.42
N ARG A 118 5.36 1.56 7.83
CA ARG A 118 6.03 0.73 6.82
C ARG A 118 6.22 -0.73 7.28
N GLY A 119 6.67 -0.92 8.52
CA GLY A 119 6.91 -2.26 9.08
C GLY A 119 5.65 -3.11 9.25
N SER A 120 4.45 -2.52 9.25
CA SER A 120 3.19 -3.28 9.39
C SER A 120 2.90 -4.18 8.18
N ALA A 121 3.49 -3.90 7.00
CA ALA A 121 3.40 -4.77 5.84
C ALA A 121 4.07 -6.14 6.07
N LEU A 122 5.15 -6.21 6.87
CA LEU A 122 5.79 -7.47 7.24
C LEU A 122 4.84 -8.32 8.09
N LYS A 123 4.15 -7.72 9.06
CA LYS A 123 3.13 -8.40 9.87
C LYS A 123 1.97 -8.90 9.01
N ALA A 124 1.50 -8.10 8.05
CA ALA A 124 0.44 -8.54 7.14
C ALA A 124 0.91 -9.73 6.26
N GLY A 125 2.15 -9.69 5.78
CA GLY A 125 2.77 -10.80 5.05
C GLY A 125 2.90 -12.08 5.87
N THR A 126 3.35 -11.99 7.13
CA THR A 126 3.44 -13.17 8.01
C THR A 126 2.07 -13.76 8.31
N MET A 127 1.04 -12.94 8.52
CA MET A 127 -0.34 -13.42 8.71
C MET A 127 -0.88 -14.10 7.44
N ALA A 128 -0.57 -13.56 6.25
CA ALA A 128 -0.90 -14.22 4.99
C ALA A 128 -0.20 -15.58 4.86
N GLY A 129 1.09 -15.64 5.22
CA GLY A 129 1.88 -16.88 5.23
C GLY A 129 1.37 -17.92 6.22
N LEU A 130 0.93 -17.50 7.42
CA LEU A 130 0.33 -18.40 8.41
C LEU A 130 -0.95 -19.04 7.90
N VAL A 131 -1.82 -18.26 7.25
CA VAL A 131 -3.05 -18.79 6.63
C VAL A 131 -2.71 -19.70 5.45
N ALA A 132 -1.76 -19.31 4.59
CA ALA A 132 -1.30 -20.14 3.49
C ALA A 132 -0.74 -21.49 4.00
N ALA A 133 0.06 -21.47 5.08
CA ALA A 133 0.63 -22.66 5.70
C ALA A 133 -0.45 -23.57 6.28
N ALA A 134 -1.42 -23.01 7.01
CA ALA A 134 -2.52 -23.79 7.57
C ALA A 134 -3.37 -24.45 6.48
N LEU A 135 -3.68 -23.72 5.41
CA LEU A 135 -4.43 -24.25 4.27
C LEU A 135 -3.62 -25.27 3.47
N ALA A 136 -2.33 -25.05 3.26
CA ALA A 136 -1.44 -25.99 2.60
C ALA A 136 -1.33 -27.31 3.36
N VAL A 137 -1.21 -27.24 4.70
CA VAL A 137 -1.20 -28.41 5.57
C VAL A 137 -2.53 -29.15 5.51
N ALA A 138 -3.66 -28.43 5.58
CA ALA A 138 -4.99 -29.03 5.47
C ALA A 138 -5.19 -29.74 4.12
N MET A 139 -4.80 -29.11 3.01
CA MET A 139 -4.86 -29.72 1.67
C MET A 139 -3.94 -30.94 1.56
N GLY A 140 -2.76 -30.89 2.16
CA GLY A 140 -1.85 -32.03 2.20
C GLY A 140 -2.45 -33.25 2.92
N PHE A 141 -3.20 -33.05 4.01
CA PHE A 141 -3.95 -34.14 4.65
C PHE A 141 -5.10 -34.65 3.77
N LEU A 142 -5.86 -33.76 3.12
CA LEU A 142 -6.99 -34.13 2.26
C LEU A 142 -6.55 -34.93 1.02
N THR A 143 -5.37 -34.62 0.48
CA THR A 143 -4.79 -35.31 -0.68
C THR A 143 -4.04 -36.59 -0.32
N GLY A 144 -3.93 -36.92 0.97
CA GLY A 144 -3.20 -38.10 1.43
C GLY A 144 -1.68 -37.98 1.30
N SER A 145 -1.14 -36.76 1.28
CA SER A 145 0.29 -36.50 1.25
C SER A 145 0.99 -37.04 2.51
N GLY A 146 2.25 -37.47 2.38
CA GLY A 146 3.05 -37.91 3.53
C GLY A 146 3.37 -36.77 4.51
N PRO A 147 3.77 -37.07 5.77
CA PRO A 147 4.05 -36.05 6.78
C PRO A 147 5.15 -35.05 6.39
N ALA A 148 6.18 -35.50 5.69
CA ALA A 148 7.31 -34.66 5.28
C ALA A 148 6.91 -33.59 4.23
N PRO A 149 6.25 -33.93 3.10
CA PRO A 149 5.69 -32.93 2.17
C PRO A 149 4.76 -31.93 2.85
N ILE A 150 3.86 -32.40 3.73
CA ILE A 150 2.92 -31.52 4.46
C ILE A 150 3.67 -30.45 5.25
N LEU A 151 4.69 -30.86 6.02
CA LEU A 151 5.50 -29.92 6.80
C LEU A 151 6.27 -28.97 5.90
N ASN A 152 6.89 -29.48 4.83
CA ASN A 152 7.67 -28.69 3.88
C ASN A 152 6.81 -27.61 3.19
N HIS A 153 5.61 -27.96 2.73
CA HIS A 153 4.69 -27.03 2.10
C HIS A 153 4.22 -25.94 3.08
N GLY A 154 3.91 -26.34 4.33
CA GLY A 154 3.54 -25.40 5.39
C GLY A 154 4.66 -24.39 5.70
N VAL A 155 5.89 -24.88 5.89
CA VAL A 155 7.06 -24.02 6.16
C VAL A 155 7.34 -23.09 4.97
N ALA A 156 7.33 -23.62 3.75
CA ALA A 156 7.53 -22.82 2.54
C ALA A 156 6.48 -21.70 2.44
N ALA A 157 5.20 -22.01 2.59
CA ALA A 157 4.12 -21.03 2.54
C ALA A 157 4.26 -19.93 3.60
N LEU A 158 4.68 -20.27 4.82
CA LEU A 158 4.93 -19.30 5.89
C LEU A 158 6.09 -18.35 5.53
N LEU A 159 7.21 -18.90 5.08
CA LEU A 159 8.38 -18.12 4.66
C LEU A 159 8.04 -17.20 3.47
N THR A 160 7.29 -17.71 2.50
CA THR A 160 6.79 -16.92 1.36
C THR A 160 5.93 -15.76 1.80
N GLY A 161 5.09 -15.92 2.82
CA GLY A 161 4.31 -14.82 3.39
C GLY A 161 5.20 -13.71 3.96
N LEU A 162 6.23 -14.08 4.73
CA LEU A 162 7.22 -13.12 5.26
C LEU A 162 7.94 -12.38 4.13
N VAL A 163 8.43 -13.12 3.12
CA VAL A 163 9.07 -12.55 1.93
C VAL A 163 8.12 -11.62 1.20
N THR A 164 6.85 -12.00 1.04
CA THR A 164 5.81 -11.17 0.41
C THR A 164 5.61 -9.85 1.15
N GLY A 165 5.58 -9.86 2.49
CA GLY A 165 5.54 -8.63 3.28
C GLY A 165 6.75 -7.72 3.02
N GLY A 166 7.94 -8.30 2.87
CA GLY A 166 9.17 -7.58 2.51
C GLY A 166 9.12 -7.00 1.08
N LEU A 167 8.60 -7.76 0.12
CA LEU A 167 8.38 -7.31 -1.25
C LEU A 167 7.41 -6.13 -1.30
N VAL A 168 6.30 -6.19 -0.56
CA VAL A 168 5.34 -5.08 -0.46
C VAL A 168 6.02 -3.85 0.13
N LEU A 169 6.77 -4.00 1.23
CA LEU A 169 7.52 -2.92 1.85
C LEU A 169 8.48 -2.23 0.86
N GLY A 170 9.20 -3.00 0.04
CA GLY A 170 10.08 -2.45 -0.99
C GLY A 170 9.34 -1.84 -2.19
N ALA A 171 8.18 -2.38 -2.54
CA ALA A 171 7.41 -1.94 -3.70
C ALA A 171 6.64 -0.63 -3.45
N LEU A 172 6.10 -0.41 -2.24
CA LEU A 172 5.23 0.74 -1.95
C LEU A 172 5.84 2.10 -2.37
N PRO A 173 7.10 2.44 -2.03
CA PRO A 173 7.68 3.71 -2.45
C PRO A 173 7.85 3.86 -3.96
N VAL A 174 7.91 2.75 -4.71
CA VAL A 174 7.95 2.77 -6.18
C VAL A 174 6.57 3.09 -6.73
N PHE A 175 5.52 2.43 -6.23
CA PHE A 175 4.14 2.70 -6.62
C PHE A 175 3.74 4.15 -6.30
N GLU A 176 4.05 4.64 -5.10
CA GLU A 176 3.79 6.02 -4.70
C GLU A 176 4.43 7.03 -5.65
N ARG A 177 5.71 6.84 -6.00
CA ARG A 177 6.45 7.75 -6.89
C ARG A 177 5.97 7.69 -8.34
N VAL A 178 5.76 6.49 -8.88
CA VAL A 178 5.35 6.30 -10.30
C VAL A 178 3.94 6.82 -10.51
N PHE A 179 3.02 6.53 -9.59
CA PHE A 179 1.61 6.88 -9.73
C PHE A 179 1.21 8.18 -9.03
N LYS A 180 2.14 8.83 -8.33
CA LYS A 180 1.93 10.09 -7.57
C LYS A 180 0.76 9.99 -6.59
N VAL A 181 0.70 8.88 -5.86
CA VAL A 181 -0.31 8.63 -4.83
C VAL A 181 0.35 8.69 -3.45
N ALA A 182 -0.34 9.30 -2.49
CA ALA A 182 0.07 9.27 -1.09
C ALA A 182 -0.70 8.16 -0.37
N THR A 183 0.01 7.26 0.30
CA THR A 183 -0.59 6.26 1.19
C THR A 183 -0.73 6.83 2.59
N ASP A 184 -1.48 6.17 3.47
CA ASP A 184 -1.53 6.53 4.89
C ASP A 184 -0.13 6.51 5.53
N VAL A 185 0.79 5.68 5.03
CA VAL A 185 2.19 5.69 5.46
C VAL A 185 2.86 7.01 5.06
N THR A 186 2.75 7.43 3.80
CA THR A 186 3.29 8.71 3.33
C THR A 186 2.69 9.89 4.10
N LEU A 187 1.37 9.87 4.30
CA LEU A 187 0.67 10.94 5.01
C LEU A 187 1.10 11.00 6.48
N PHE A 188 1.31 9.85 7.13
CA PHE A 188 1.84 9.80 8.48
C PHE A 188 3.25 10.37 8.57
N GLU A 189 4.13 10.04 7.63
CA GLU A 189 5.50 10.61 7.55
C GLU A 189 5.49 12.13 7.36
N LEU A 190 4.55 12.66 6.58
CA LEU A 190 4.37 14.10 6.40
C LEU A 190 3.95 14.83 7.68
N THR A 191 3.39 14.12 8.67
CA THR A 191 3.04 14.73 9.97
C THR A 191 4.20 14.85 10.95
N ASP A 192 5.40 14.37 10.59
CA ASP A 192 6.60 14.55 11.40
C ASP A 192 7.08 16.00 11.33
N PHE A 193 7.09 16.70 12.47
CA PHE A 193 7.59 18.09 12.55
C PHE A 193 9.09 18.23 12.27
N ASN A 194 9.84 17.13 12.21
CA ASN A 194 11.22 17.12 11.73
C ASN A 194 11.34 17.18 10.21
N HIS A 195 10.23 17.09 9.48
CA HIS A 195 10.21 17.23 8.02
C HIS A 195 10.86 18.56 7.60
N ALA A 196 11.79 18.51 6.65
CA ALA A 196 12.63 19.65 6.28
C ALA A 196 11.83 20.91 5.92
N LEU A 197 10.72 20.76 5.20
CA LEU A 197 9.84 21.88 4.86
C LEU A 197 9.10 22.47 6.06
N LEU A 198 8.70 21.65 7.05
CA LEU A 198 8.03 22.14 8.26
C LEU A 198 9.01 22.89 9.16
N ARG A 199 10.23 22.37 9.34
CA ARG A 199 11.32 23.07 10.04
C ARG A 199 11.67 24.39 9.36
N ARG A 200 11.72 24.40 8.03
CA ARG A 200 11.96 25.62 7.26
C ARG A 200 10.83 26.64 7.46
N MET A 201 9.57 26.21 7.39
CA MET A 201 8.41 27.08 7.65
C MET A 201 8.42 27.64 9.07
N GLN A 202 8.81 26.84 10.06
CA GLN A 202 8.95 27.30 11.44
C GLN A 202 9.95 28.46 11.59
N LEU A 203 11.02 28.48 10.79
CA LEU A 203 12.05 29.51 10.83
C LEU A 203 11.71 30.72 9.93
N GLU A 204 11.23 30.47 8.72
CA GLU A 204 10.99 31.51 7.71
C GLU A 204 9.62 32.19 7.86
N ALA A 205 8.59 31.46 8.31
CA ALA A 205 7.21 31.92 8.42
C ALA A 205 6.53 31.37 9.70
N PRO A 206 6.99 31.79 10.90
CA PRO A 206 6.56 31.20 12.18
C PRO A 206 5.05 31.37 12.45
N GLY A 207 4.46 32.49 12.02
CA GLY A 207 3.02 32.73 12.13
C GLY A 207 2.21 31.75 11.30
N THR A 208 2.60 31.54 10.04
CA THR A 208 1.99 30.54 9.15
C THR A 208 2.18 29.12 9.69
N TYR A 209 3.34 28.82 10.29
CA TYR A 209 3.58 27.54 10.94
C TYR A 209 2.60 27.30 12.09
N HIS A 210 2.46 28.25 13.01
CA HIS A 210 1.50 28.15 14.11
C HIS A 210 0.05 28.07 13.63
N HIS A 211 -0.31 28.86 12.61
CA HIS A 211 -1.62 28.77 11.97
C HIS A 211 -1.89 27.36 11.44
N SER A 212 -0.97 26.81 10.67
CA SER A 212 -1.09 25.48 10.05
C SER A 212 -1.21 24.37 11.08
N LEU A 213 -0.50 24.46 12.22
CA LEU A 213 -0.66 23.53 13.35
C LEU A 213 -2.06 23.58 13.96
N MET A 214 -2.61 24.79 14.17
CA MET A 214 -3.95 24.96 14.72
C MET A 214 -5.01 24.40 13.76
N VAL A 215 -4.90 24.70 12.46
CA VAL A 215 -5.80 24.17 11.42
C VAL A 215 -5.69 22.65 11.31
N ALA A 216 -4.49 22.08 11.41
CA ALA A 216 -4.29 20.63 11.41
C ALA A 216 -5.02 19.95 12.57
N ASN A 217 -4.90 20.48 13.80
CA ASN A 217 -5.62 19.93 14.96
C ASN A 217 -7.14 20.05 14.82
N LEU A 218 -7.65 21.19 14.35
CA LEU A 218 -9.08 21.41 14.17
C LEU A 218 -9.66 20.50 13.09
N SER A 219 -8.99 20.42 11.93
CA SER A 219 -9.44 19.61 10.80
C SER A 219 -9.34 18.11 11.07
N GLU A 220 -8.30 17.64 11.77
CA GLU A 220 -8.17 16.24 12.20
C GLU A 220 -9.35 15.82 13.10
N ASN A 221 -9.66 16.63 14.12
CA ASN A 221 -10.75 16.38 15.04
C ASN A 221 -12.12 16.42 14.35
N ALA A 222 -12.33 17.41 13.47
CA ALA A 222 -13.56 17.52 12.70
C ALA A 222 -13.75 16.32 11.76
N ALA A 223 -12.69 15.91 11.06
CA ALA A 223 -12.72 14.74 10.18
C ALA A 223 -13.03 13.45 10.94
N ALA A 224 -12.41 13.26 12.11
CA ALA A 224 -12.70 12.12 12.97
C ALA A 224 -14.18 12.09 13.42
N ALA A 225 -14.74 13.24 13.80
CA ALA A 225 -16.13 13.35 14.27
C ALA A 225 -17.18 13.01 13.20
N VAL A 226 -16.89 13.27 11.91
CA VAL A 226 -17.81 12.99 10.79
C VAL A 226 -17.49 11.68 10.05
N GLY A 227 -16.51 10.90 10.52
CA GLY A 227 -16.08 9.65 9.89
C GLY A 227 -15.30 9.83 8.58
N ALA A 228 -14.73 11.02 8.33
CA ALA A 228 -13.77 11.24 7.25
C ALA A 228 -12.35 10.77 7.66
N ASN A 229 -11.37 10.85 6.75
CA ASN A 229 -9.98 10.44 7.06
C ASN A 229 -9.24 11.57 7.82
N PRO A 230 -8.97 11.42 9.14
CA PRO A 230 -8.31 12.44 9.94
C PRO A 230 -6.85 12.69 9.53
N LEU A 231 -6.16 11.63 9.09
CA LEU A 231 -4.74 11.69 8.74
C LEU A 231 -4.51 12.54 7.47
N VAL A 232 -5.37 12.38 6.47
CA VAL A 232 -5.36 13.23 5.26
C VAL A 232 -5.56 14.69 5.64
N CYS A 233 -6.58 15.01 6.44
CA CYS A 233 -6.86 16.38 6.86
C CYS A 233 -5.69 17.01 7.63
N ARG A 234 -5.09 16.26 8.56
CA ARG A 234 -3.92 16.71 9.29
C ARG A 234 -2.74 16.99 8.37
N ALA A 235 -2.33 16.02 7.56
CA ALA A 235 -1.18 16.15 6.66
C ALA A 235 -1.39 17.30 5.67
N CYS A 236 -2.54 17.39 5.02
CA CYS A 236 -2.84 18.49 4.09
C CYS A 236 -2.79 19.86 4.78
N SER A 237 -3.36 19.98 5.98
CA SER A 237 -3.37 21.25 6.72
C SER A 237 -1.98 21.74 7.10
N LEU A 238 -1.07 20.81 7.47
CA LEU A 238 0.32 21.16 7.80
C LEU A 238 1.09 21.81 6.64
N PHE A 239 0.71 21.52 5.39
CA PHE A 239 1.38 22.04 4.19
C PHE A 239 0.53 22.97 3.34
N HIS A 240 -0.73 23.23 3.70
CA HIS A 240 -1.66 23.97 2.83
C HIS A 240 -1.18 25.38 2.48
N ASP A 241 -0.49 26.02 3.42
CA ASP A 241 0.05 27.38 3.30
C ASP A 241 1.58 27.41 3.12
N ILE A 242 2.20 26.28 2.77
CA ILE A 242 3.67 26.19 2.65
C ILE A 242 4.25 27.18 1.62
N GLY A 243 3.44 27.63 0.65
CA GLY A 243 3.81 28.64 -0.34
C GLY A 243 4.11 30.03 0.27
N LYS A 244 3.53 30.35 1.44
CA LYS A 244 3.73 31.64 2.12
C LYS A 244 5.20 31.87 2.51
N MET A 245 5.99 30.81 2.65
CA MET A 245 7.45 30.90 2.89
C MET A 245 8.21 31.72 1.85
N LYS A 246 7.66 31.89 0.63
CA LYS A 246 8.32 32.66 -0.42
C LYS A 246 8.35 34.16 -0.12
N GLN A 247 7.30 34.69 0.53
CA GLN A 247 7.15 36.10 0.90
C GLN A 247 6.38 36.23 2.23
N PRO A 248 6.95 35.75 3.36
CA PRO A 248 6.22 35.65 4.63
C PRO A 248 5.63 36.98 5.10
N GLU A 249 6.35 38.07 4.93
CA GLU A 249 6.01 39.43 5.38
C GLU A 249 4.72 39.99 4.73
N TYR A 250 4.22 39.39 3.65
CA TYR A 250 2.97 39.78 3.00
C TYR A 250 1.74 39.19 3.66
N PHE A 251 1.92 38.24 4.57
CA PHE A 251 0.84 37.54 5.26
C PHE A 251 0.77 38.03 6.71
N THR A 252 -0.42 38.45 7.12
CA THR A 252 -0.66 39.15 8.39
C THR A 252 -0.17 38.38 9.62
N GLU A 253 -0.23 37.05 9.58
CA GLU A 253 0.22 36.21 10.69
C GLU A 253 1.74 36.23 10.90
N ASN A 254 2.53 36.61 9.89
CA ASN A 254 3.99 36.71 9.98
C ASN A 254 4.47 38.18 10.06
N GLN A 255 3.57 39.15 10.01
CA GLN A 255 3.93 40.57 10.05
C GLN A 255 4.34 40.98 11.46
N THR A 256 5.54 41.56 11.57
CA THR A 256 6.04 42.19 12.79
C THR A 256 5.98 43.72 12.74
N ASP A 257 5.90 44.29 11.54
CA ASP A 257 5.79 45.73 11.29
C ASP A 257 4.30 46.15 11.25
N PRO A 258 3.91 47.25 11.92
CA PRO A 258 2.54 47.78 11.86
C PRO A 258 2.11 48.31 10.48
N SER A 259 3.04 48.53 9.55
CA SER A 259 2.75 48.98 8.19
C SER A 259 2.40 47.82 7.26
N ASN A 260 1.14 47.74 6.83
CA ASN A 260 0.69 46.69 5.91
C ASN A 260 1.31 46.90 4.51
N PRO A 261 2.07 45.92 3.97
CA PRO A 261 2.75 46.02 2.68
C PRO A 261 1.79 46.16 1.49
N HIS A 262 0.51 45.82 1.66
CA HIS A 262 -0.53 45.95 0.65
C HIS A 262 -1.11 47.37 0.55
N SER A 263 -0.98 48.21 1.60
CA SER A 263 -1.55 49.56 1.63
C SER A 263 -0.97 50.52 0.59
N ARG A 264 0.22 50.24 0.07
CA ARG A 264 0.91 51.07 -0.94
C ARG A 264 1.00 50.39 -2.31
N ARG A 265 0.34 49.23 -2.51
CA ARG A 265 0.41 48.46 -3.76
C ARG A 265 -0.89 48.57 -4.55
N LYS A 266 -0.77 48.51 -5.88
CA LYS A 266 -1.94 48.35 -6.76
C LYS A 266 -2.59 46.98 -6.47
N PRO A 267 -3.94 46.87 -6.48
CA PRO A 267 -4.63 45.60 -6.19
C PRO A 267 -4.12 44.40 -6.99
N ALA A 268 -3.83 44.58 -8.28
CA ALA A 268 -3.28 43.53 -9.13
C ALA A 268 -1.89 43.02 -8.69
N MET A 269 -1.07 43.87 -8.05
CA MET A 269 0.25 43.50 -7.52
C MET A 269 0.18 42.94 -6.09
N SER A 270 -0.96 43.11 -5.41
CA SER A 270 -1.24 42.57 -4.08
C SER A 270 -1.80 41.15 -4.13
N ALA A 271 -2.43 40.79 -5.25
CA ALA A 271 -3.03 39.47 -5.50
C ALA A 271 -2.08 38.43 -6.12
N LEU A 272 -0.85 38.83 -6.48
CA LEU A 272 0.23 37.96 -6.98
C LEU A 272 1.03 37.37 -5.83
#